data_AF-A0AAE4K5U8-F1
#
_entry.id   AF-A0AAE4K5U8-F1
#
_cell.length_a   1.000
_cell.length_b   1.000
_cell.length_c   1.000
_cell.angle_alpha   90.00
_cell.angle_beta   90.00
_cell.angle_gamma   90.00
#
_symmetry.space_group_name_H-M   'P 1'
#
loop_
_entity.id
_entity.type
_entity.pdbx_description
1 polymer ?
#
loop_
_entity_poly.entity_id
_entity_poly.type
_entity_poly.pdbx_seq_one_letter_code
_entity_poly.pdbx_strand_id
1 'polypeptide(L)'
;MTAERQPRKDIEVDRIRSISWFYLIADAVGSDKATEVRKALEPHKNTVNRLGQDDKNEKFAHYRSGKRMPNATLIEYANRRVPGTQAYVEHTVWRVLRYRGPIQSEAIVWIGSLSSRAQNLMLSSKREVVASAPPLQLEALIKDRTLDGLAALTILLRLALDRDDGIVAWKCAIAIFQALVLMRNELVALNVGQLLYELYARRYLSSASKYSYVRAWDAFRFDLGSEVIHLYAELSRKKINGRMRHPDFYLIQAMSESEPRHQDEFLPMLIPDLEVGPPTEVGCQMLQERSELRLRLGMASSGAS
;
A
#
# COMPACT_ATOMS: atom_id res chain seq x y z
N MET A 1 -23.38 4.84 22.67
CA MET A 1 -21.92 4.75 22.42
C MET A 1 -21.48 6.08 21.81
N THR A 2 -20.77 6.90 22.58
CA THR A 2 -20.23 8.19 22.12
C THR A 2 -19.20 7.93 21.04
N ALA A 3 -19.46 8.39 19.81
CA ALA A 3 -18.52 8.30 18.70
C ALA A 3 -17.22 9.02 19.09
N GLU A 4 -16.18 8.24 19.37
CA GLU A 4 -14.87 8.76 19.70
C GLU A 4 -14.37 9.61 18.52
N ARG A 5 -14.13 10.89 18.79
CA ARG A 5 -13.80 11.86 17.74
C ARG A 5 -12.45 11.50 17.17
N GLN A 6 -12.42 11.06 15.91
CA GLN A 6 -11.19 10.58 15.30
C GLN A 6 -10.04 11.59 15.40
N PRO A 7 -8.82 11.12 15.67
CA PRO A 7 -7.66 11.99 15.76
C PRO A 7 -7.44 12.68 14.41
N ARG A 8 -7.34 14.01 14.46
CA ARG A 8 -7.13 14.85 13.27
C ARG A 8 -5.82 14.53 12.54
N LYS A 9 -4.84 13.97 13.26
CA LYS A 9 -3.51 13.59 12.76
C LYS A 9 -3.33 12.09 12.87
N ASP A 10 -2.67 11.52 11.86
CA ASP A 10 -2.24 10.14 11.87
C ASP A 10 -0.79 10.13 11.40
N ILE A 11 0.14 9.95 12.34
CA ILE A 11 1.58 10.16 12.12
C ILE A 11 2.09 9.28 10.98
N GLU A 12 1.62 8.04 10.87
CA GLU A 12 2.10 7.11 9.86
C GLU A 12 1.57 7.47 8.47
N VAL A 13 0.26 7.75 8.38
CA VAL A 13 -0.36 8.18 7.12
C VAL A 13 0.19 9.54 6.67
N ASP A 14 0.32 10.49 7.59
CA ASP A 14 0.86 11.82 7.31
C ASP A 14 2.33 11.77 6.91
N ARG A 15 3.13 10.85 7.48
CA ARG A 15 4.51 10.62 7.05
C ARG A 15 4.57 10.23 5.58
N ILE A 16 3.79 9.23 5.17
CA ILE A 16 3.75 8.75 3.77
C ILE A 16 3.28 9.85 2.83
N ARG A 17 2.18 10.53 3.16
CA ARG A 17 1.63 11.64 2.36
C ARG A 17 2.64 12.75 2.14
N SER A 18 3.40 13.11 3.19
CA SER A 18 4.42 14.15 3.12
C SER A 18 5.56 13.75 2.18
N ILE A 19 6.06 12.52 2.31
CA ILE A 19 7.15 11.99 1.49
C ILE A 19 6.70 11.97 0.03
N SER A 20 5.54 11.37 -0.27
CA SER A 20 5.00 11.32 -1.62
C SER A 20 4.82 12.72 -2.22
N TRP A 21 4.27 13.68 -1.45
CA TRP A 21 4.12 15.06 -1.92
C TRP A 21 5.46 15.68 -2.31
N PHE A 22 6.48 15.51 -1.47
CA PHE A 22 7.81 16.02 -1.74
C PHE A 22 8.39 15.41 -3.01
N TYR A 23 8.30 14.08 -3.17
CA TYR A 23 8.90 13.39 -4.30
C TYR A 23 8.15 13.60 -5.62
N LEU A 24 6.84 13.84 -5.60
CA LEU A 24 6.11 14.30 -6.80
C LEU A 24 6.65 15.62 -7.35
N ILE A 25 7.00 16.55 -6.44
CA ILE A 25 7.57 17.84 -6.84
C ILE A 25 9.04 17.66 -7.24
N ALA A 26 9.79 16.84 -6.51
CA ALA A 26 11.18 16.54 -6.80
C ALA A 26 11.37 15.94 -8.21
N ASP A 27 10.47 15.05 -8.62
CA ASP A 27 10.43 14.47 -9.97
C ASP A 27 10.24 15.56 -11.03
N ALA A 28 9.23 16.42 -10.86
CA ALA A 28 8.99 17.55 -11.76
C ALA A 28 10.14 18.56 -11.81
N VAL A 29 10.90 18.71 -10.72
CA VAL A 29 12.08 19.59 -10.63
C VAL A 29 13.34 18.90 -11.16
N GLY A 30 13.35 17.57 -11.27
CA GLY A 30 14.54 16.78 -11.60
C GLY A 30 15.59 16.71 -10.49
N SER A 31 15.21 16.95 -9.22
CA SER A 31 16.14 16.89 -8.09
C SER A 31 15.46 16.50 -6.78
N ASP A 32 16.02 15.51 -6.09
CA ASP A 32 15.58 15.06 -4.76
C ASP A 32 16.12 15.94 -3.61
N LYS A 33 16.97 16.92 -3.92
CA LYS A 33 17.58 17.81 -2.93
C LYS A 33 16.54 18.79 -2.41
N ALA A 34 16.31 18.78 -1.10
CA ALA A 34 15.35 19.66 -0.44
C ALA A 34 15.58 21.15 -0.74
N THR A 35 16.83 21.56 -0.91
CA THR A 35 17.20 22.92 -1.28
C THR A 35 16.75 23.32 -2.68
N GLU A 36 16.84 22.40 -3.65
CA GLU A 36 16.45 22.64 -5.04
C GLU A 36 14.92 22.64 -5.18
N VAL A 37 14.24 21.69 -4.54
CA VAL A 37 12.76 21.69 -4.45
C VAL A 37 12.25 22.98 -3.79
N ARG A 38 12.91 23.45 -2.72
CA ARG A 38 12.58 24.73 -2.09
C ARG A 38 12.76 25.89 -3.07
N LYS A 39 13.89 25.99 -3.78
CA LYS A 39 14.13 27.07 -4.76
C LYS A 39 13.09 27.05 -5.88
N ALA A 40 12.73 25.87 -6.35
CA ALA A 40 11.73 25.68 -7.39
C ALA A 40 10.31 26.07 -6.96
N LEU A 41 9.96 25.96 -5.67
CA LEU A 41 8.65 26.40 -5.16
C LEU A 41 8.67 27.83 -4.58
N GLU A 42 9.74 28.26 -3.94
CA GLU A 42 9.82 29.54 -3.24
C GLU A 42 11.04 30.35 -3.69
N PRO A 43 11.14 30.72 -4.99
CA PRO A 43 12.34 31.34 -5.56
C PRO A 43 12.64 32.71 -4.95
N HIS A 44 11.62 33.41 -4.47
CA HIS A 44 11.74 34.75 -3.87
C HIS A 44 12.03 34.73 -2.37
N LYS A 45 12.09 33.55 -1.73
CA LYS A 45 12.53 33.47 -0.33
C LYS A 45 14.04 33.48 -0.27
N ASN A 46 14.57 34.61 0.21
CA ASN A 46 15.99 34.77 0.51
C ASN A 46 16.50 33.55 1.28
N THR A 47 17.58 32.97 0.79
CA THR A 47 18.34 31.91 1.46
C THR A 47 19.08 32.41 2.67
N VAL A 48 18.92 33.68 3.04
CA VAL A 48 19.69 34.34 4.08
C VAL A 48 18.71 34.93 5.09
N ASN A 49 18.87 34.57 6.36
CA ASN A 49 18.06 35.10 7.45
C ASN A 49 18.40 36.59 7.71
N ARG A 50 17.68 37.24 8.64
CA ARG A 50 17.90 38.65 8.99
C ARG A 50 19.32 38.97 9.51
N LEU A 51 20.12 37.95 9.84
CA LEU A 51 21.47 38.05 10.38
C LEU A 51 22.55 37.76 9.33
N GLY A 52 22.20 37.63 8.04
CA GLY A 52 23.19 37.36 7.00
C GLY A 52 23.65 35.90 6.92
N GLN A 53 23.01 34.98 7.66
CA GLN A 53 23.36 33.55 7.66
C GLN A 53 22.43 32.75 6.77
N ASP A 54 22.91 31.63 6.22
CA ASP A 54 22.08 30.69 5.48
C ASP A 54 20.83 30.29 6.30
N ASP A 55 19.66 30.46 5.69
CA ASP A 55 18.37 30.09 6.23
C ASP A 55 18.34 28.57 6.39
N LYS A 56 18.62 28.11 7.61
CA LYS A 56 18.53 26.70 8.05
C LYS A 56 17.09 26.17 8.05
N ASN A 57 16.23 26.66 7.15
CA ASN A 57 14.83 26.28 7.09
C ASN A 57 14.70 24.88 6.50
N GLU A 58 14.93 23.90 7.37
CA GLU A 58 14.90 22.47 7.11
C GLU A 58 13.49 21.95 6.81
N LYS A 59 12.47 22.82 6.65
CA LYS A 59 11.09 22.39 6.41
C LYS A 59 10.96 21.46 5.20
N PHE A 60 11.70 21.69 4.12
CA PHE A 60 11.68 20.80 2.95
C PHE A 60 12.41 19.47 3.20
N ALA A 61 13.46 19.48 4.03
CA ALA A 61 14.09 18.24 4.49
C ALA A 61 13.14 17.45 5.43
N HIS A 62 12.34 18.15 6.24
CA HIS A 62 11.28 17.56 7.05
C HIS A 62 10.15 17.00 6.19
N TYR A 63 9.78 17.65 5.08
CA TYR A 63 8.79 17.11 4.14
C TYR A 63 9.32 15.84 3.46
N ARG A 64 10.57 15.88 2.98
CA ARG A 64 11.28 14.74 2.36
C ARG A 64 11.35 13.52 3.28
N SER A 65 11.54 13.72 4.58
CA SER A 65 11.62 12.65 5.58
C SER A 65 10.28 12.28 6.22
N GLY A 66 9.21 12.99 5.87
CA GLY A 66 7.87 12.81 6.42
C GLY A 66 7.72 13.22 7.90
N LYS A 67 8.63 14.04 8.43
CA LYS A 67 8.58 14.56 9.80
C LYS A 67 7.52 15.66 9.97
N ARG A 68 7.07 16.28 8.88
CA ARG A 68 6.10 17.38 8.89
C ARG A 68 5.23 17.29 7.66
N MET A 69 3.94 17.64 7.77
CA MET A 69 3.09 17.86 6.59
C MET A 69 3.17 19.32 6.12
N PRO A 70 3.20 19.58 4.80
CA PRO A 70 2.99 20.93 4.28
C PRO A 70 1.59 21.43 4.66
N ASN A 71 1.44 22.75 4.82
CA ASN A 71 0.13 23.36 5.07
C ASN A 71 -0.67 23.50 3.76
N ALA A 72 -1.98 23.74 3.87
CA ALA A 72 -2.87 23.83 2.72
C ALA A 72 -2.42 24.89 1.69
N THR A 73 -1.97 26.06 2.15
CA THR A 73 -1.47 27.13 1.28
C THR A 73 -0.26 26.69 0.45
N LEU A 74 0.69 25.97 1.05
CA LEU A 74 1.85 25.45 0.33
C LEU A 74 1.47 24.31 -0.63
N ILE A 75 0.53 23.46 -0.24
CA ILE A 75 0.00 22.40 -1.12
C ILE A 75 -0.66 23.01 -2.36
N GLU A 76 -1.56 23.97 -2.17
CA GLU A 76 -2.25 24.65 -3.28
C GLU A 76 -1.25 25.38 -4.18
N TYR A 77 -0.29 26.07 -3.59
CA TYR A 77 0.77 26.75 -4.32
C TYR A 77 1.61 25.77 -5.15
N ALA A 78 2.03 24.66 -4.55
CA ALA A 78 2.78 23.63 -5.26
C ALA A 78 1.96 23.02 -6.40
N ASN A 79 0.65 22.81 -6.20
CA ASN A 79 -0.24 22.28 -7.23
C ASN A 79 -0.40 23.20 -8.43
N ARG A 80 -0.32 24.52 -8.26
CA ARG A 80 -0.31 25.47 -9.38
C ARG A 80 0.97 25.37 -10.23
N ARG A 81 2.07 24.89 -9.66
CA ARG A 81 3.36 24.71 -10.37
C ARG A 81 3.56 23.30 -10.90
N VAL A 82 3.12 22.32 -10.13
CA VAL A 82 3.18 20.88 -10.42
C VAL A 82 1.77 20.32 -10.25
N PRO A 83 0.94 20.34 -11.32
CA PRO A 83 -0.44 19.90 -11.28
C PRO A 83 -0.58 18.45 -10.78
N GLY A 84 -1.58 18.21 -9.95
CA GLY A 84 -1.91 16.88 -9.42
C GLY A 84 -1.32 16.60 -8.02
N THR A 85 -0.35 17.39 -7.56
CA THR A 85 0.24 17.21 -6.21
C THR A 85 -0.78 17.36 -5.08
N GLN A 86 -1.76 18.27 -5.23
CA GLN A 86 -2.84 18.39 -4.25
C GLN A 86 -3.78 17.19 -4.28
N ALA A 87 -4.23 16.79 -5.48
CA ALA A 87 -5.13 15.65 -5.65
C ALA A 87 -4.54 14.36 -5.05
N TYR A 88 -3.23 14.15 -5.21
CA TYR A 88 -2.54 13.01 -4.61
C TYR A 88 -2.57 13.06 -3.07
N VAL A 89 -2.24 14.20 -2.45
CA VAL A 89 -2.16 14.32 -0.98
C VAL A 89 -3.53 14.28 -0.32
N GLU A 90 -4.56 14.77 -1.00
CA GLU A 90 -5.94 14.83 -0.50
C GLU A 90 -6.78 13.62 -0.90
N HIS A 91 -6.15 12.66 -1.59
CA HIS A 91 -6.77 11.45 -2.12
C HIS A 91 -7.50 10.64 -1.05
N THR A 92 -8.62 10.03 -1.44
CA THR A 92 -9.52 9.30 -0.55
C THR A 92 -8.86 8.11 0.14
N VAL A 93 -7.89 7.45 -0.51
CA VAL A 93 -7.08 6.36 0.09
C VAL A 93 -6.53 6.75 1.48
N TRP A 94 -6.10 7.99 1.67
CA TRP A 94 -5.55 8.44 2.94
C TRP A 94 -6.61 8.60 4.03
N ARG A 95 -7.83 8.96 3.65
CA ARG A 95 -8.98 9.04 4.56
C ARG A 95 -9.38 7.64 5.00
N VAL A 96 -9.47 6.71 4.05
CA VAL A 96 -9.74 5.29 4.31
C VAL A 96 -8.67 4.70 5.22
N LEU A 97 -7.38 4.96 4.97
CA LEU A 97 -6.30 4.42 5.80
C LEU A 97 -6.29 4.98 7.23
N ARG A 98 -6.64 6.26 7.40
CA ARG A 98 -6.68 6.97 8.69
C ARG A 98 -7.87 6.58 9.56
N TYR A 99 -9.04 6.40 8.93
CA TYR A 99 -10.29 6.22 9.65
C TYR A 99 -10.22 4.97 10.53
N ARG A 100 -10.47 5.12 11.83
CA ARG A 100 -10.52 4.03 12.81
C ARG A 100 -11.97 3.70 13.13
N GLY A 101 -12.33 2.41 13.04
CA GLY A 101 -13.68 1.91 13.28
C GLY A 101 -14.39 1.38 12.02
N PRO A 102 -15.64 0.91 12.15
CA PRO A 102 -16.42 0.39 11.04
C PRO A 102 -16.73 1.46 10.00
N ILE A 103 -16.73 1.10 8.71
CA ILE A 103 -16.83 2.06 7.61
C ILE A 103 -18.13 2.00 6.82
N GLN A 104 -19.10 1.17 7.21
CA GLN A 104 -20.36 1.00 6.48
C GLN A 104 -21.03 2.33 6.13
N SER A 105 -21.10 3.27 7.09
CA SER A 105 -21.74 4.57 6.88
C SER A 105 -20.95 5.51 5.97
N GLU A 106 -19.63 5.37 5.92
CA GLU A 106 -18.73 6.26 5.16
C GLU A 106 -18.42 5.73 3.75
N ALA A 107 -18.53 4.42 3.55
CA ALA A 107 -18.07 3.74 2.35
C ALA A 107 -18.69 4.33 1.08
N ILE A 108 -20.00 4.59 1.07
CA ILE A 108 -20.67 5.13 -0.13
C ILE A 108 -20.17 6.54 -0.49
N VAL A 109 -19.88 7.38 0.51
CA VAL A 109 -19.35 8.73 0.32
C VAL A 109 -17.93 8.66 -0.22
N TRP A 110 -17.10 7.78 0.32
CA TRP A 110 -15.74 7.58 -0.17
C TRP A 110 -15.71 7.02 -1.57
N ILE A 111 -16.55 6.03 -1.89
CA ILE A 111 -16.67 5.47 -3.25
C ILE A 111 -17.09 6.57 -4.22
N GLY A 112 -18.06 7.41 -3.87
CA GLY A 112 -18.50 8.54 -4.70
C GLY A 112 -17.43 9.59 -5.01
N SER A 113 -16.31 9.58 -4.27
CA SER A 113 -15.15 10.45 -4.53
C SER A 113 -14.04 9.81 -5.37
N LEU A 114 -14.15 8.52 -5.69
CA LEU A 114 -13.21 7.81 -6.56
C LEU A 114 -13.51 8.09 -8.04
N SER A 115 -12.61 7.72 -8.95
CA SER A 115 -12.90 7.77 -10.39
C SER A 115 -14.12 6.93 -10.78
N SER A 116 -14.80 7.33 -11.86
CA SER A 116 -15.99 6.62 -12.38
C SER A 116 -15.70 5.15 -12.69
N ARG A 117 -14.47 4.81 -13.09
CA ARG A 117 -14.05 3.44 -13.32
C ARG A 117 -14.07 2.61 -12.04
N ALA A 118 -13.49 3.12 -10.96
CA ALA A 118 -13.53 2.46 -9.65
C ALA A 118 -14.97 2.37 -9.12
N GLN A 119 -15.76 3.44 -9.27
CA GLN A 119 -17.18 3.45 -8.88
C GLN A 119 -17.98 2.36 -9.60
N ASN A 120 -17.84 2.23 -10.92
CA ASN A 120 -18.55 1.24 -11.72
C ASN A 120 -18.17 -0.20 -11.35
N LEU A 121 -16.96 -0.41 -10.83
CA LEU A 121 -16.55 -1.71 -10.31
C LEU A 121 -17.19 -1.95 -8.95
N MET A 122 -17.27 -0.95 -8.07
CA MET A 122 -17.71 -1.11 -6.69
C MET A 122 -19.23 -1.04 -6.45
N LEU A 123 -19.98 -0.45 -7.38
CA LEU A 123 -21.41 -0.20 -7.22
C LEU A 123 -22.24 -1.08 -8.15
N SER A 124 -23.34 -1.60 -7.64
CA SER A 124 -24.37 -2.26 -8.44
C SER A 124 -25.14 -1.26 -9.31
N SER A 125 -25.98 -1.76 -10.22
CA SER A 125 -26.90 -0.91 -11.00
C SER A 125 -27.85 -0.08 -10.13
N LYS A 126 -28.11 -0.52 -8.87
CA LYS A 126 -28.90 0.20 -7.88
C LYS A 126 -28.09 1.19 -7.03
N ARG A 127 -26.81 1.41 -7.36
CA ARG A 127 -25.85 2.22 -6.59
C ARG A 127 -25.61 1.72 -5.17
N GLU A 128 -25.80 0.42 -4.94
CA GLU A 128 -25.47 -0.24 -3.68
C GLU A 128 -24.03 -0.77 -3.75
N VAL A 129 -23.31 -0.76 -2.63
CA VAL A 129 -21.96 -1.31 -2.58
C VAL A 129 -22.03 -2.82 -2.76
N VAL A 130 -21.29 -3.35 -3.72
CA VAL A 130 -21.25 -4.79 -3.98
C VAL A 130 -20.69 -5.52 -2.75
N ALA A 131 -21.47 -6.45 -2.19
CA ALA A 131 -21.13 -7.15 -0.94
C ALA A 131 -19.92 -8.08 -1.09
N SER A 132 -19.74 -8.69 -2.26
CA SER A 132 -18.64 -9.59 -2.59
C SER A 132 -18.10 -9.22 -3.96
N ALA A 133 -16.84 -8.78 -4.04
CA ALA A 133 -16.20 -8.45 -5.29
C ALA A 133 -15.82 -9.73 -6.04
N PRO A 134 -16.42 -10.03 -7.20
CA PRO A 134 -16.06 -11.21 -7.98
C PRO A 134 -14.58 -11.16 -8.40
N PRO A 135 -13.94 -12.30 -8.68
CA PRO A 135 -12.52 -12.34 -9.05
C PRO A 135 -12.14 -11.39 -10.19
N LEU A 136 -12.99 -11.29 -11.22
CA LEU A 136 -12.79 -10.38 -12.36
C LEU A 136 -12.80 -8.91 -11.96
N GLN A 137 -13.61 -8.53 -10.96
CA GLN A 137 -13.68 -7.17 -10.46
C GLN A 137 -12.41 -6.82 -9.67
N LEU A 138 -11.95 -7.73 -8.81
CA LEU A 138 -10.69 -7.56 -8.09
C LEU A 138 -9.52 -7.44 -9.08
N GLU A 139 -9.46 -8.31 -10.07
CA GLU A 139 -8.43 -8.26 -11.12
C GLU A 139 -8.45 -6.92 -11.89
N ALA A 140 -9.63 -6.39 -12.20
CA ALA A 140 -9.77 -5.09 -12.85
C ALA A 140 -9.27 -3.93 -11.98
N LEU A 141 -9.52 -3.98 -10.67
CA LEU A 141 -9.01 -2.98 -9.71
C LEU A 141 -7.49 -3.08 -9.52
N ILE A 142 -6.94 -4.31 -9.45
CA ILE A 142 -5.51 -4.56 -9.35
C ILE A 142 -4.77 -3.99 -10.59
N LYS A 143 -5.31 -4.27 -11.79
CA LYS A 143 -4.72 -3.81 -13.06
C LYS A 143 -4.89 -2.32 -13.32
N ASP A 144 -5.70 -1.61 -12.54
CA ASP A 144 -5.89 -0.17 -12.68
C ASP A 144 -4.63 0.61 -12.29
N ARG A 145 -3.86 0.11 -11.31
CA ARG A 145 -2.60 0.72 -10.83
C ARG A 145 -2.72 2.17 -10.37
N THR A 146 -3.93 2.57 -9.98
CA THR A 146 -4.19 3.92 -9.48
C THR A 146 -4.38 3.91 -7.97
N LEU A 147 -4.25 5.09 -7.35
CA LEU A 147 -4.67 5.25 -5.96
C LEU A 147 -6.18 5.00 -5.78
N ASP A 148 -7.01 5.23 -6.81
CA ASP A 148 -8.44 4.92 -6.78
C ASP A 148 -8.68 3.41 -6.69
N GLY A 149 -7.99 2.61 -7.50
CA GLY A 149 -8.04 1.15 -7.45
C GLY A 149 -7.59 0.63 -6.09
N LEU A 150 -6.51 1.18 -5.55
CA LEU A 150 -6.02 0.83 -4.21
C LEU A 150 -7.01 1.25 -3.11
N ALA A 151 -7.62 2.44 -3.21
CA ALA A 151 -8.65 2.89 -2.28
C ALA A 151 -9.89 1.99 -2.32
N ALA A 152 -10.32 1.60 -3.52
CA ALA A 152 -11.44 0.69 -3.74
C ALA A 152 -11.20 -0.68 -3.08
N LEU A 153 -10.04 -1.28 -3.34
CA LEU A 153 -9.64 -2.55 -2.70
C LEU A 153 -9.58 -2.43 -1.18
N THR A 154 -9.10 -1.30 -0.66
CA THR A 154 -9.03 -1.04 0.79
C THR A 154 -10.44 -0.93 1.40
N ILE A 155 -11.36 -0.24 0.73
CA ILE A 155 -12.76 -0.13 1.18
C ILE A 155 -13.42 -1.52 1.18
N LEU A 156 -13.20 -2.34 0.14
CA LEU A 156 -13.73 -3.70 0.08
C LEU A 156 -13.19 -4.58 1.21
N LEU A 157 -11.89 -4.56 1.46
CA LEU A 157 -11.28 -5.28 2.58
C LEU A 157 -11.92 -4.89 3.90
N ARG A 158 -12.02 -3.58 4.16
CA ARG A 158 -12.57 -3.08 5.43
C ARG A 158 -14.04 -3.42 5.61
N LEU A 159 -14.86 -3.31 4.58
CA LEU A 159 -16.26 -3.75 4.64
C LEU A 159 -16.39 -5.25 4.89
N ALA A 160 -15.47 -6.07 4.37
CA ALA A 160 -15.44 -7.50 4.65
C ALA A 160 -15.07 -7.78 6.10
N LEU A 161 -14.04 -7.10 6.63
CA LEU A 161 -13.65 -7.19 8.04
C LEU A 161 -14.78 -6.75 8.99
N ASP A 162 -15.46 -5.64 8.68
CA ASP A 162 -16.59 -5.16 9.49
C ASP A 162 -17.81 -6.12 9.46
N ARG A 163 -17.89 -7.03 8.48
CA ARG A 163 -18.91 -8.07 8.35
C ARG A 163 -18.45 -9.45 8.84
N ASP A 164 -17.21 -9.56 9.31
CA ASP A 164 -16.57 -10.83 9.66
C ASP A 164 -16.54 -11.84 8.48
N ASP A 165 -16.44 -11.34 7.25
CA ASP A 165 -16.31 -12.16 6.04
C ASP A 165 -14.83 -12.43 5.74
N GLY A 166 -14.26 -13.41 6.45
CA GLY A 166 -12.85 -13.78 6.33
C GLY A 166 -12.43 -14.18 4.91
N ILE A 167 -13.31 -14.82 4.14
CA ILE A 167 -13.00 -15.25 2.77
C ILE A 167 -12.84 -14.05 1.83
N VAL A 168 -13.75 -13.07 1.92
CA VAL A 168 -13.65 -11.85 1.09
C VAL A 168 -12.50 -10.98 1.58
N ALA A 169 -12.29 -10.86 2.90
CA ALA A 169 -11.16 -10.13 3.47
C ALA A 169 -9.83 -10.72 2.97
N TRP A 170 -9.66 -12.04 3.00
CA TRP A 170 -8.50 -12.74 2.47
C TRP A 170 -8.19 -12.39 1.01
N LYS A 171 -9.20 -12.50 0.14
CA LYS A 171 -9.06 -12.17 -1.28
C LYS A 171 -8.69 -10.70 -1.49
N CYS A 172 -9.29 -9.79 -0.74
CA CYS A 172 -8.98 -8.37 -0.82
C CYS A 172 -7.57 -8.06 -0.32
N ALA A 173 -7.10 -8.73 0.73
CA ALA A 173 -5.75 -8.57 1.26
C ALA A 173 -4.68 -8.96 0.21
N ILE A 174 -4.88 -10.10 -0.47
CA ILE A 174 -4.02 -10.53 -1.57
C ILE A 174 -4.11 -9.53 -2.74
N ALA A 175 -5.31 -9.07 -3.09
CA ALA A 175 -5.48 -8.08 -4.16
C ALA A 175 -4.77 -6.74 -3.87
N ILE A 176 -4.81 -6.26 -2.62
CA ILE A 176 -4.06 -5.07 -2.19
C ILE A 176 -2.56 -5.31 -2.36
N PHE A 177 -2.05 -6.44 -1.90
CA PHE A 177 -0.64 -6.79 -2.07
C PHE A 177 -0.23 -6.81 -3.55
N GLN A 178 -1.01 -7.46 -4.40
CA GLN A 178 -0.77 -7.51 -5.84
C GLN A 178 -0.80 -6.12 -6.46
N ALA A 179 -1.76 -5.27 -6.09
CA ALA A 179 -1.83 -3.89 -6.56
C ALA A 179 -0.58 -3.09 -6.16
N LEU A 180 -0.12 -3.22 -4.90
CA LEU A 180 1.12 -2.58 -4.44
C LEU A 180 2.33 -3.04 -5.26
N VAL A 181 2.46 -4.35 -5.52
CA VAL A 181 3.56 -4.89 -6.35
C VAL A 181 3.47 -4.37 -7.79
N LEU A 182 2.27 -4.28 -8.39
CA LEU A 182 2.10 -3.71 -9.73
C LEU A 182 2.44 -2.21 -9.78
N MET A 183 2.18 -1.48 -8.70
CA MET A 183 2.52 -0.05 -8.54
C MET A 183 3.96 0.18 -8.05
N ARG A 184 4.82 -0.85 -8.05
CA ARG A 184 6.17 -0.78 -7.47
C ARG A 184 6.97 0.40 -8.00
N ASN A 185 6.99 0.62 -9.31
CA ASN A 185 7.85 1.63 -9.92
C ASN A 185 7.47 3.04 -9.45
N GLU A 186 6.17 3.33 -9.38
CA GLU A 186 5.61 4.57 -8.87
C GLU A 186 5.94 4.74 -7.37
N LEU A 187 5.77 3.68 -6.58
CA LEU A 187 6.05 3.71 -5.14
C LEU A 187 7.54 3.87 -4.82
N VAL A 188 8.42 3.30 -5.65
CA VAL A 188 9.88 3.45 -5.57
C VAL A 188 10.28 4.89 -5.93
N ALA A 189 9.74 5.43 -7.02
CA ALA A 189 9.99 6.83 -7.40
C ALA A 189 9.58 7.82 -6.30
N LEU A 190 8.51 7.50 -5.58
CA LEU A 190 8.03 8.29 -4.44
C LEU A 190 8.71 7.97 -3.11
N ASN A 191 9.59 6.96 -3.06
CA ASN A 191 10.29 6.51 -1.85
C ASN A 191 9.34 6.15 -0.68
N VAL A 192 8.22 5.48 -0.99
CA VAL A 192 7.19 5.11 -0.01
C VAL A 192 6.74 3.65 -0.07
N GLY A 193 7.28 2.83 -0.97
CA GLY A 193 6.88 1.42 -1.17
C GLY A 193 6.81 0.62 0.13
N GLN A 194 7.96 0.43 0.80
CA GLN A 194 8.03 -0.26 2.09
C GLN A 194 7.12 0.37 3.16
N LEU A 195 7.10 1.70 3.30
CA LEU A 195 6.30 2.38 4.32
C LEU A 195 4.80 2.16 4.13
N LEU A 196 4.33 2.23 2.88
CA LEU A 196 2.93 2.00 2.54
C LEU A 196 2.55 0.54 2.75
N TYR A 197 3.42 -0.39 2.34
CA TYR A 197 3.21 -1.81 2.60
C TYR A 197 3.11 -2.12 4.10
N GLU A 198 4.06 -1.66 4.91
CA GLU A 198 4.07 -1.88 6.36
C GLU A 198 2.80 -1.33 7.02
N LEU A 199 2.33 -0.18 6.56
CA LEU A 199 1.07 0.41 7.02
C LEU A 199 -0.12 -0.51 6.75
N TYR A 200 -0.23 -1.05 5.52
CA TYR A 200 -1.29 -1.99 5.16
C TYR A 200 -1.18 -3.29 5.95
N ALA A 201 0.03 -3.88 6.00
CA ALA A 201 0.32 -5.12 6.69
C ALA A 201 -0.15 -5.05 8.15
N ARG A 202 0.25 -3.99 8.85
CA ARG A 202 -0.06 -3.80 10.28
C ARG A 202 -1.51 -3.46 10.56
N ARG A 203 -2.17 -2.69 9.69
CA ARG A 203 -3.53 -2.19 9.97
C ARG A 203 -4.63 -3.11 9.50
N TYR A 204 -4.43 -3.82 8.38
CA TYR A 204 -5.53 -4.48 7.69
C TYR A 204 -5.19 -5.87 7.17
N LEU A 205 -4.02 -6.08 6.55
CA LEU A 205 -3.73 -7.37 5.90
C LEU A 205 -3.57 -8.50 6.93
N SER A 206 -2.94 -8.21 8.07
CA SER A 206 -2.74 -9.22 9.13
C SER A 206 -4.03 -9.67 9.82
N SER A 207 -5.12 -8.91 9.68
CA SER A 207 -6.45 -9.29 10.16
C SER A 207 -7.21 -10.21 9.19
N ALA A 208 -6.70 -10.41 7.98
CA ALA A 208 -7.33 -11.31 7.02
C ALA A 208 -6.83 -12.74 7.26
N SER A 209 -7.72 -13.61 7.73
CA SER A 209 -7.47 -15.03 7.93
C SER A 209 -8.39 -15.90 7.08
N LYS A 210 -7.93 -17.11 6.75
CA LYS A 210 -8.69 -18.11 5.98
C LYS A 210 -8.38 -19.49 6.54
N TYR A 211 -9.42 -20.20 6.98
CA TYR A 211 -9.31 -21.56 7.52
C TYR A 211 -8.28 -21.72 8.66
N SER A 212 -8.21 -20.75 9.57
CA SER A 212 -7.21 -20.71 10.67
C SER A 212 -5.76 -20.51 10.20
N TYR A 213 -5.57 -19.89 9.04
CA TYR A 213 -4.26 -19.46 8.56
C TYR A 213 -4.27 -17.96 8.27
N VAL A 214 -3.10 -17.34 8.49
CA VAL A 214 -2.78 -15.96 8.11
C VAL A 214 -1.55 -15.96 7.22
N ARG A 215 -1.30 -14.87 6.50
CA ARG A 215 0.03 -14.69 5.89
C ARG A 215 0.90 -13.84 6.79
N ALA A 216 2.20 -14.13 6.79
CA ALA A 216 3.21 -13.38 7.52
C ALA A 216 3.53 -12.03 6.82
N TRP A 217 2.53 -11.16 6.72
CA TRP A 217 2.62 -9.86 6.06
C TRP A 217 3.66 -8.95 6.72
N ASP A 218 3.79 -9.02 8.04
CA ASP A 218 4.75 -8.27 8.84
C ASP A 218 6.21 -8.68 8.58
N ALA A 219 6.45 -9.94 8.22
CA ALA A 219 7.78 -10.48 7.96
C ALA A 219 8.27 -10.25 6.52
N PHE A 220 7.40 -9.80 5.61
CA PHE A 220 7.76 -9.61 4.21
C PHE A 220 8.48 -8.27 3.98
N ARG A 221 9.64 -8.32 3.34
CA ARG A 221 10.39 -7.13 2.94
C ARG A 221 9.94 -6.68 1.56
N PHE A 222 9.02 -5.72 1.50
CA PHE A 222 8.35 -5.32 0.27
C PHE A 222 9.27 -4.80 -0.82
N ASP A 223 10.23 -3.93 -0.51
CA ASP A 223 11.11 -3.37 -1.54
C ASP A 223 11.91 -4.46 -2.26
N LEU A 224 12.47 -5.41 -1.50
CA LEU A 224 13.21 -6.55 -2.05
C LEU A 224 12.29 -7.59 -2.70
N GLY A 225 11.22 -7.97 -2.01
CA GLY A 225 10.31 -9.02 -2.46
C GLY A 225 9.59 -8.63 -3.75
N SER A 226 9.13 -7.38 -3.86
CA SER A 226 8.51 -6.87 -5.09
C SER A 226 9.50 -6.86 -6.26
N GLU A 227 10.77 -6.54 -6.03
CA GLU A 227 11.80 -6.61 -7.08
C GLU A 227 12.02 -8.04 -7.58
N VAL A 228 12.14 -9.00 -6.65
CA VAL A 228 12.28 -10.42 -6.99
C VAL A 228 11.07 -10.92 -7.79
N ILE A 229 9.85 -10.51 -7.43
CA ILE A 229 8.62 -10.85 -8.16
C ILE A 229 8.68 -10.32 -9.61
N HIS A 230 9.09 -9.06 -9.78
CA HIS A 230 9.22 -8.46 -11.12
C HIS A 230 10.28 -9.18 -11.95
N LEU A 231 11.45 -9.47 -11.38
CA LEU A 231 12.51 -10.23 -12.05
C LEU A 231 12.04 -11.63 -12.45
N TYR A 232 11.35 -12.34 -11.54
CA TYR A 232 10.79 -13.65 -11.84
C TYR A 232 9.77 -13.59 -12.97
N ALA A 233 8.87 -12.60 -12.96
CA ALA A 233 7.87 -12.41 -14.01
C ALA A 233 8.54 -12.12 -15.37
N GLU A 234 9.60 -11.32 -15.41
CA GLU A 234 10.38 -11.06 -16.62
C GLU A 234 11.08 -12.31 -17.16
N LEU A 235 11.68 -13.11 -16.27
CA LEU A 235 12.33 -14.37 -16.64
C LEU A 235 11.32 -15.39 -17.17
N SER A 236 10.18 -15.52 -16.50
CA SER A 236 9.07 -16.39 -16.93
C SER A 236 8.53 -15.96 -18.30
N ARG A 237 8.40 -14.65 -18.54
CA ARG A 237 8.02 -14.11 -19.85
C ARG A 237 8.99 -14.49 -20.96
N LYS A 238 10.31 -14.54 -20.69
CA LYS A 238 11.35 -14.89 -21.67
C LYS A 238 11.43 -16.40 -21.97
N LYS A 239 10.99 -17.26 -21.06
CA LYS A 239 11.04 -18.73 -21.22
C LYS A 239 9.96 -19.30 -22.15
N ILE A 240 8.84 -18.59 -22.35
CA ILE A 240 7.70 -19.11 -23.12
C ILE A 240 7.84 -18.74 -24.61
N ASN A 241 8.19 -19.73 -25.44
CA ASN A 241 8.31 -19.62 -26.91
C ASN A 241 6.95 -19.58 -27.65
N GLY A 242 6.00 -18.78 -27.16
CA GLY A 242 4.63 -18.70 -27.69
C GLY A 242 4.09 -17.27 -27.79
N ARG A 243 2.75 -17.12 -27.90
CA ARG A 243 2.10 -15.80 -27.83
C ARG A 243 2.43 -15.14 -26.48
N MET A 244 3.30 -14.14 -26.51
CA MET A 244 3.69 -13.40 -25.30
C MET A 244 2.45 -12.73 -24.71
N ARG A 245 2.07 -13.15 -23.51
CA ARG A 245 1.04 -12.47 -22.71
C ARG A 245 1.58 -11.12 -22.23
N HIS A 246 0.67 -10.21 -21.87
CA HIS A 246 1.03 -8.92 -21.28
C HIS A 246 1.86 -9.13 -19.98
N PRO A 247 2.86 -8.28 -19.66
CA PRO A 247 3.73 -8.44 -18.48
C PRO A 247 2.97 -8.69 -17.17
N ASP A 248 1.86 -7.99 -16.97
CA ASP A 248 0.94 -8.11 -15.82
C ASP A 248 0.48 -9.53 -15.56
N PHE A 249 0.27 -10.30 -16.63
CA PHE A 249 -0.15 -11.69 -16.48
C PHE A 249 0.87 -12.48 -15.66
N TYR A 250 2.16 -12.31 -15.94
CA TYR A 250 3.23 -13.03 -15.25
C TYR A 250 3.42 -12.54 -13.82
N LEU A 251 3.24 -11.24 -13.57
CA LEU A 251 3.24 -10.68 -12.21
C LEU A 251 2.12 -11.26 -11.36
N ILE A 252 0.87 -11.22 -11.86
CA ILE A 252 -0.28 -11.77 -11.15
C ILE A 252 -0.15 -13.28 -10.97
N GLN A 253 0.38 -14.00 -11.97
CA GLN A 253 0.62 -15.43 -11.86
C GLN A 253 1.64 -15.77 -10.78
N ALA A 254 2.74 -15.02 -10.68
CA ALA A 254 3.76 -15.20 -9.64
C ALA A 254 3.22 -14.95 -8.21
N MET A 255 2.12 -14.20 -8.11
CA MET A 255 1.45 -13.86 -6.85
C MET A 255 0.08 -14.53 -6.70
N SER A 256 -0.22 -15.56 -7.50
CA SER A 256 -1.47 -16.30 -7.39
C SER A 256 -1.30 -17.39 -6.34
N GLU A 257 -2.30 -17.59 -5.48
CA GLU A 257 -2.31 -18.75 -4.59
C GLU A 257 -2.26 -20.01 -5.45
N SER A 258 -1.24 -20.81 -5.24
CA SER A 258 -1.14 -22.09 -5.92
C SER A 258 -1.69 -23.21 -5.05
N GLU A 259 -2.35 -24.18 -5.69
CA GLU A 259 -2.48 -25.50 -5.06
C GLU A 259 -1.07 -26.05 -4.75
N PRO A 260 -0.92 -26.94 -3.74
CA PRO A 260 0.37 -27.40 -3.20
C PRO A 260 1.37 -28.06 -4.20
N ARG A 261 1.11 -27.98 -5.51
CA ARG A 261 1.94 -28.50 -6.60
C ARG A 261 2.74 -27.44 -7.36
N HIS A 262 2.57 -26.13 -7.13
CA HIS A 262 3.47 -25.11 -7.69
C HIS A 262 4.43 -24.56 -6.62
N GLN A 263 5.73 -24.64 -6.91
CA GLN A 263 6.82 -24.35 -5.97
C GLN A 263 7.18 -22.86 -5.87
N ASP A 264 6.57 -21.99 -6.69
CA ASP A 264 7.01 -20.59 -6.87
C ASP A 264 5.88 -19.58 -6.55
N GLU A 265 5.26 -19.68 -5.38
CA GLU A 265 4.33 -18.64 -4.90
C GLU A 265 5.11 -17.53 -4.18
N PHE A 266 5.07 -16.32 -4.72
CA PHE A 266 5.77 -15.16 -4.14
C PHE A 266 4.88 -14.30 -3.22
N LEU A 267 3.76 -14.85 -2.76
CA LEU A 267 2.98 -14.22 -1.71
C LEU A 267 3.69 -14.36 -0.35
N PRO A 268 3.42 -13.47 0.62
CA PRO A 268 3.90 -13.67 1.98
C PRO A 268 3.52 -15.05 2.52
N MET A 269 4.44 -15.65 3.27
CA MET A 269 4.34 -17.05 3.71
C MET A 269 3.04 -17.30 4.46
N LEU A 270 2.36 -18.41 4.13
CA LEU A 270 1.20 -18.88 4.86
C LEU A 270 1.65 -19.51 6.19
N ILE A 271 1.05 -19.09 7.30
CA ILE A 271 1.33 -19.61 8.64
C ILE A 271 0.02 -19.86 9.40
N PRO A 272 0.01 -20.79 10.38
CA PRO A 272 -1.15 -20.98 11.24
C PRO A 272 -1.50 -19.71 12.01
N ASP A 273 -2.79 -19.45 12.15
CA ASP A 273 -3.33 -18.39 12.97
C ASP A 273 -3.44 -18.85 14.43
N LEU A 274 -2.45 -18.48 15.23
CA LEU A 274 -2.35 -18.89 16.63
C LEU A 274 -3.38 -18.19 17.53
N GLU A 275 -4.05 -17.13 17.06
CA GLU A 275 -5.11 -16.46 17.80
C GLU A 275 -6.43 -17.24 17.72
N VAL A 276 -6.63 -18.00 16.64
CA VAL A 276 -7.84 -18.82 16.42
C VAL A 276 -7.76 -20.17 17.14
N GLY A 277 -6.56 -20.74 17.28
CA GLY A 277 -6.36 -22.01 17.97
C GLY A 277 -4.99 -22.63 17.74
N PRO A 278 -4.70 -23.80 18.35
CA PRO A 278 -3.45 -24.49 18.11
C PRO A 278 -3.30 -24.86 16.63
N PRO A 279 -2.07 -24.85 16.08
CA PRO A 279 -1.83 -25.22 14.69
C PRO A 279 -2.26 -26.67 14.42
N THR A 280 -2.80 -26.90 13.22
CA THR A 280 -3.02 -28.27 12.72
C THR A 280 -1.68 -29.00 12.54
N GLU A 281 -1.70 -30.30 12.29
CA GLU A 281 -0.48 -31.07 12.00
C GLU A 281 0.31 -30.48 10.80
N VAL A 282 -0.40 -30.09 9.74
CA VAL A 282 0.18 -29.38 8.59
C VAL A 282 0.75 -28.03 9.02
N GLY A 283 0.03 -27.29 9.87
CA GLY A 283 0.50 -26.04 10.45
C GLY A 283 1.78 -26.18 11.27
N CYS A 284 1.89 -27.25 12.07
CA CYS A 284 3.11 -27.58 12.82
C CYS A 284 4.29 -27.84 11.89
N GLN A 285 4.09 -28.59 10.81
CA GLN A 285 5.12 -28.85 9.79
C GLN A 285 5.61 -27.53 9.15
N MET A 286 4.70 -26.64 8.76
CA MET A 286 5.05 -25.32 8.21
C MET A 286 5.90 -24.48 9.18
N LEU A 287 5.57 -24.50 10.47
CA LEU A 287 6.31 -23.77 11.50
C LEU A 287 7.71 -24.38 11.74
N GLN A 288 7.84 -25.70 11.66
CA GLN A 288 9.12 -26.40 11.75
C GLN A 288 10.03 -26.05 10.57
N GLU A 289 9.51 -26.16 9.34
CA GLU A 289 10.23 -25.77 8.11
C GLU A 289 10.72 -24.32 8.19
N ARG A 290 9.88 -23.39 8.68
CA ARG A 290 10.26 -21.98 8.90
C ARG A 290 11.40 -21.83 9.91
N SER A 291 11.35 -22.59 11.00
CA SER A 291 12.36 -22.54 12.06
C SER A 291 13.71 -23.05 11.53
N GLU A 292 13.70 -24.12 10.75
CA GLU A 292 14.87 -24.63 10.06
C GLU A 292 15.42 -23.65 9.01
N LEU A 293 14.54 -22.99 8.24
CA LEU A 293 14.93 -21.99 7.25
C LEU A 293 15.59 -20.78 7.91
N ARG A 294 15.06 -20.30 9.04
CA ARG A 294 15.68 -19.24 9.85
C ARG A 294 17.06 -19.63 10.36
N LEU A 295 17.20 -20.86 10.86
CA LEU A 295 18.49 -21.41 11.30
C LEU A 295 19.50 -21.47 10.15
N ARG A 296 19.09 -21.97 8.98
CA ARG A 296 19.94 -22.08 7.78
C ARG A 296 20.37 -20.72 7.22
N LEU A 297 19.51 -19.70 7.31
CA LEU A 297 19.81 -18.35 6.86
C LEU A 297 20.58 -17.51 7.90
N GLY A 298 20.97 -18.08 9.03
CA GLY A 298 21.69 -17.37 10.10
C GLY A 298 20.87 -16.23 10.72
N MET A 299 19.54 -16.26 10.58
CA MET A 299 18.65 -15.26 11.17
C MET A 299 18.38 -15.64 12.62
N ALA A 300 19.23 -15.15 13.52
CA ALA A 300 19.05 -15.33 14.96
C ALA A 300 17.68 -14.78 15.40
N SER A 301 17.01 -15.50 16.28
CA SER A 301 15.77 -15.06 16.94
C SER A 301 16.05 -13.79 17.74
N SER A 302 15.68 -12.63 17.20
CA SER A 302 15.59 -11.41 17.98
C SER A 302 14.38 -11.51 18.92
N GLY A 303 14.66 -12.00 20.13
CA GLY A 303 14.00 -11.77 21.42
C GLY A 303 12.47 -11.62 21.47
N ALA A 304 11.84 -12.58 22.15
CA ALA A 304 10.78 -12.28 23.09
C ALA A 304 11.29 -12.69 24.49
N SER A 305 11.54 -11.68 25.31
CA SER A 305 11.65 -11.74 26.76
C SER A 305 10.48 -10.95 27.33
#